data_AF-A0A239JFE2-F1
#
_entry.id   AF-A0A239JFE2-F1
#
_cell.length_a   1.000
_cell.length_b   1.000
_cell.length_c   1.000
_cell.angle_alpha   90.00
_cell.angle_beta   90.00
_cell.angle_gamma   90.00
#
_symmetry.space_group_name_H-M   'P 1'
#
loop_
_entity.id
_entity.type
_entity.pdbx_description
1 polymer ?
#
loop_
_entity_poly.entity_id
_entity_poly.type
_entity_poly.pdbx_seq_one_letter_code
_entity_poly.pdbx_strand_id
1 'polypeptide(L)' 'MNRRKKINQLLKAHAKKASAKLAPKSKPKYISKADRAKLADEAAAAPEPTTPLPDAAQTGAVTQD' A
#
# COMPACT_ATOMS: atom_id res chain seq x y z
N MET A 1 -19.66 27.66 21.64
CA MET A 1 -19.88 26.76 20.49
C MET A 1 -20.47 27.56 19.34
N ASN A 2 -19.64 28.15 18.48
CA ASN A 2 -20.10 28.88 17.30
C ASN A 2 -20.11 27.94 16.08
N ARG A 3 -21.06 28.12 15.16
CA ARG A 3 -21.23 27.28 13.96
C ARG A 3 -19.91 27.06 13.21
N ARG A 4 -19.10 28.12 13.04
CA ARG A 4 -17.75 28.06 12.45
C ARG A 4 -16.82 27.08 13.16
N LYS A 5 -16.76 27.11 14.49
CA LYS A 5 -15.91 26.20 15.30
C LYS A 5 -16.39 24.75 15.17
N LYS A 6 -17.71 24.51 15.17
CA LYS A 6 -18.30 23.17 15.01
C LYS A 6 -18.01 22.57 13.63
N ILE A 7 -18.18 23.35 12.56
CA ILE A 7 -17.86 22.92 11.19
C ILE A 7 -16.39 22.54 11.08
N ASN A 8 -15.49 23.41 11.58
CA ASN A 8 -14.06 23.14 11.53
C ASN A 8 -13.66 21.89 12.32
N GLN A 9 -14.31 21.63 13.46
CA GLN A 9 -14.08 20.42 14.25
C GLN A 9 -14.51 19.16 13.50
N LEU A 10 -15.69 19.18 12.88
CA LEU A 10 -16.21 18.07 12.08
C LEU A 10 -15.31 17.78 10.88
N LEU A 11 -14.95 18.80 10.10
CA LEU A 11 -14.09 18.65 8.91
C LEU A 11 -12.73 18.02 9.27
N LYS A 12 -12.11 18.49 10.36
CA LYS A 12 -10.85 17.90 10.87
C LYS A 12 -11.02 16.43 11.28
N ALA A 13 -12.12 16.10 11.95
CA ALA A 13 -12.40 14.73 12.35
C ALA A 13 -12.62 13.81 11.13
N HIS A 14 -13.33 14.27 10.10
CA HIS A 14 -13.53 13.51 8.85
C HIS A 14 -12.22 13.31 8.09
N ALA A 15 -11.40 14.36 7.96
CA ALA A 15 -10.10 14.26 7.31
C ALA A 15 -9.18 13.24 8.02
N LYS A 16 -9.13 13.27 9.37
CA LYS A 16 -8.36 12.31 10.17
C LYS A 16 -8.87 10.88 10.03
N LYS A 17 -10.18 10.68 9.89
CA LYS A 17 -10.78 9.35 9.65
C LYS A 17 -10.47 8.84 8.25
N ALA A 18 -10.48 9.71 7.24
CA ALA A 18 -10.13 9.33 5.87
C ALA A 18 -8.65 8.96 5.75
N SER A 19 -7.76 9.77 6.33
CA SER A 19 -6.32 9.49 6.31
C SER A 19 -5.97 8.22 7.09
N ALA A 20 -6.62 7.94 8.22
CA ALA A 20 -6.41 6.71 8.97
C ALA A 20 -6.87 5.44 8.24
N LYS A 21 -7.84 5.54 7.32
CA LYS A 21 -8.30 4.41 6.50
C LYS A 21 -7.38 4.15 5.31
N LEU A 22 -6.85 5.21 4.70
CA LEU A 22 -5.96 5.12 3.55
C LEU A 22 -4.51 4.80 3.95
N ALA A 23 -4.10 5.20 5.16
CA ALA A 23 -2.73 4.99 5.60
C ALA A 23 -2.42 3.48 5.76
N PRO A 24 -1.35 2.98 5.15
CA PRO A 24 -0.88 1.63 5.40
C PRO A 24 -0.52 1.49 6.88
N LYS A 25 -0.83 0.34 7.48
CA LYS A 25 -0.37 0.03 8.84
C LYS A 25 1.15 0.00 8.83
N SER A 26 1.77 1.06 9.35
CA SER A 26 3.22 1.27 9.34
C SER A 26 4.00 0.22 10.14
N LYS A 27 3.32 -0.56 10.97
CA LYS A 27 3.90 -1.70 11.67
C LYS A 27 3.41 -2.99 11.02
N PRO A 28 4.32 -3.92 10.68
CA PRO A 28 3.92 -5.25 10.28
C PRO A 28 3.09 -5.85 11.42
N LYS A 29 1.98 -6.50 11.05
CA LYS A 29 1.14 -7.24 12.01
C LYS A 29 2.07 -8.18 12.78
N TYR A 30 2.09 -8.07 14.11
CA TYR A 30 2.78 -9.08 14.92
C TYR A 30 2.02 -10.39 14.76
N ILE A 31 2.71 -11.40 14.28
CA ILE A 31 2.20 -12.74 14.00
C ILE A 31 3.05 -13.67 14.87
N SER A 32 2.43 -14.58 15.60
CA SER A 32 3.14 -15.53 16.44
C SER A 32 4.04 -16.44 15.60
N LYS A 33 5.06 -17.08 16.19
CA LYS A 33 5.94 -18.00 15.45
C LYS A 33 5.16 -19.11 14.72
N ALA A 34 4.08 -19.59 15.33
CA ALA A 34 3.21 -20.62 14.75
C ALA A 34 2.40 -20.11 13.55
N ASP A 35 1.87 -18.89 13.64
CA ASP A 35 1.05 -18.32 12.56
C ASP A 35 1.92 -17.85 11.38
N ARG A 36 3.19 -17.50 11.63
CA ARG A 36 4.16 -17.20 10.55
C ARG A 36 4.53 -18.44 9.74
N ALA A 37 4.62 -19.60 10.37
CA ALA A 37 4.86 -20.87 9.66
C ALA A 37 3.67 -21.21 8.74
N LYS A 38 2.44 -21.13 9.27
CA LYS A 38 1.21 -21.38 8.49
C LYS A 38 1.06 -20.45 7.29
N LEU A 39 1.40 -19.16 7.45
CA LEU A 39 1.36 -18.19 6.34
C LEU A 39 2.50 -18.38 5.33
N ALA A 40 3.65 -18.92 5.73
CA ALA A 40 4.72 -19.27 4.81
C ALA A 40 4.37 -20.51 3.98
N ASP A 41 3.74 -21.52 4.60
CA ASP A 41 3.25 -22.72 3.92
C ASP A 41 2.10 -22.38 2.94
N GLU A 42 1.22 -21.45 3.30
CA GLU A 42 0.13 -20.98 2.42
C GLU A 42 0.64 -20.05 1.29
N ALA A 43 1.66 -19.23 1.56
CA ALA A 43 2.31 -18.41 0.53
C ALA A 43 3.13 -19.24 -0.47
N ALA A 44 3.70 -20.37 -0.05
CA ALA A 44 4.38 -21.32 -0.92
C ALA A 44 3.43 -22.15 -1.82
N ALA A 45 2.13 -22.13 -1.54
CA ALA A 45 1.10 -22.82 -2.32
C ALA A 45 0.40 -21.92 -3.36
N ALA A 46 0.71 -20.62 -3.40
CA ALA A 46 0.23 -19.71 -4.44
C ALA A 46 1.30 -19.57 -5.54
N PRO A 47 0.99 -19.81 -6.82
CA PRO A 47 1.98 -19.88 -7.88
C PRO A 47 2.65 -18.52 -8.13
N GLU A 48 3.97 -18.56 -8.13
CA GLU A 48 4.91 -17.63 -8.75
C GLU A 48 4.36 -17.01 -10.06
N PRO A 49 4.30 -15.67 -10.22
CA PRO A 49 4.34 -15.07 -11.54
C PRO A 49 5.79 -15.10 -12.03
N THR A 50 6.19 -16.22 -12.63
CA THR A 50 7.38 -16.30 -13.46
C THR A 50 7.16 -15.56 -14.77
N THR A 51 7.90 -14.49 -15.02
CA THR A 51 8.38 -14.17 -16.38
C THR A 51 9.80 -13.60 -16.29
N PRO A 52 10.83 -14.30 -16.82
CA PRO A 52 12.23 -13.89 -16.78
C PRO A 52 12.60 -12.92 -17.92
N LEU A 53 13.61 -12.08 -17.68
CA LEU A 53 14.28 -11.24 -18.69
C LEU A 53 15.02 -12.09 -19.73
N PRO A 54 15.04 -11.70 -21.01
CA PRO A 54 16.23 -11.10 -21.66
C PRO A 54 15.80 -10.02 -22.71
N ASP A 55 16.58 -9.16 -23.36
CA ASP A 55 17.97 -9.11 -23.83
C ASP A 55 18.26 -7.65 -24.30
N ALA A 56 19.55 -7.31 -24.41
CA ALA A 56 20.19 -6.35 -25.32
C ALA A 56 19.52 -5.00 -25.74
N ALA A 57 20.24 -3.92 -25.41
CA ALA A 57 20.73 -2.87 -26.31
C ALA A 57 19.83 -2.23 -27.40
N GLN A 58 19.87 -0.89 -27.38
CA GLN A 58 20.04 0.02 -28.53
C GLN A 58 18.80 0.74 -29.12
N THR A 59 18.95 2.07 -29.21
CA THR A 59 18.30 3.03 -30.15
C THR A 59 16.82 3.37 -29.92
N GLY A 60 16.34 4.59 -30.08
CA GLY A 60 16.94 5.84 -30.54
C GLY A 60 15.88 6.96 -30.55
N ALA A 61 16.38 8.20 -30.53
CA ALA A 61 15.84 9.38 -31.22
C ALA A 61 14.35 9.78 -31.11
N VAL A 62 14.16 11.01 -30.62
CA VAL A 62 13.33 12.09 -31.21
C VAL A 62 11.80 11.93 -31.18
N THR A 63 11.12 12.88 -30.52
CA THR A 63 10.17 13.83 -31.16
C THR A 63 9.66 14.84 -30.11
N GLN A 64 9.91 16.12 -30.39
CA GLN A 64 9.24 17.29 -29.80
C GLN A 64 7.84 17.44 -30.41
N ASP A 65 6.87 17.87 -29.62
CA ASP A 65 5.87 18.90 -29.99
C ASP A 65 5.38 19.57 -28.69
#